data_AF-A0A2N1DKJ4-F1
#
_entry.id   AF-A0A2N1DKJ4-F1
#
_cell.length_a   1.000
_cell.length_b   1.000
_cell.length_c   1.000
_cell.angle_alpha   90.00
_cell.angle_beta   90.00
_cell.angle_gamma   90.00
#
_symmetry.space_group_name_H-M   'P 1'
#
loop_
_entity.id
_entity.type
_entity.pdbx_description
1 polymer ?
#
loop_
_entity_poly.entity_id
_entity_poly.type
_entity_poly.pdbx_seq_one_letter_code
_entity_poly.pdbx_strand_id
1 'polypeptide(L)'
;MNNKGIQIPRAIHKLFGVEIAKYKSFKDLIYPLVRSGFISHYKEPIQNSDKNTIFITYDQLDKLYNAVLLQSIFPDSKTIKSIFENKTVRADKAKAIRLLLQDRQSIAGIGLLSAEVERFVTMLESDSCLSQKRLPNPYVELPQLSFTGITNLMQALLVQSAALSVTDSMLAHYLSGNLEKSWELSKNIEPILPIIQDYKMKIDKEYKEALEFDKLLDDLIS
;
A
#
# COMPACT_ATOMS: atom_id res chain seq x y z
N MET A 1 -18.84 10.54 30.28
CA MET A 1 -18.07 9.39 29.77
C MET A 1 -17.29 9.85 28.54
N ASN A 2 -15.98 9.98 28.66
CA ASN A 2 -15.16 10.50 27.55
C ASN A 2 -15.12 9.47 26.42
N ASN A 3 -15.76 9.80 25.31
CA ASN A 3 -15.80 9.05 24.07
C ASN A 3 -14.39 9.07 23.43
N LYS A 4 -13.43 8.32 23.98
CA LYS A 4 -12.00 8.41 23.62
C LYS A 4 -11.63 7.62 22.35
N GLY A 5 -12.52 6.79 21.82
CA GLY A 5 -12.25 5.98 20.65
C GLY A 5 -13.46 5.30 20.06
N ILE A 6 -13.22 4.53 19.00
CA ILE A 6 -14.23 3.85 18.19
C ILE A 6 -13.75 2.42 17.87
N GLN A 7 -14.66 1.45 17.94
CA GLN A 7 -14.34 0.06 17.59
C GLN A 7 -13.99 -0.07 16.11
N ILE A 8 -13.09 -0.99 15.78
CA ILE A 8 -12.61 -1.21 14.39
C ILE A 8 -13.78 -1.31 13.37
N PRO A 9 -14.83 -2.13 13.58
CA PRO A 9 -15.92 -2.21 12.59
C PRO A 9 -16.66 -0.90 12.39
N ARG A 10 -16.90 -0.13 13.46
CA ARG A 10 -17.56 1.17 13.39
C ARG A 10 -16.66 2.22 12.73
N ALA A 11 -15.35 2.17 12.96
CA ALA A 11 -14.39 3.05 12.29
C ALA A 11 -14.39 2.82 10.78
N ILE A 12 -14.32 1.56 10.35
CA ILE A 12 -14.32 1.19 8.93
C ILE A 12 -15.64 1.58 8.25
N HIS A 13 -16.78 1.34 8.92
CA HIS A 13 -18.07 1.79 8.40
C HIS A 13 -18.13 3.32 8.29
N LYS A 14 -17.65 4.06 9.29
CA LYS A 14 -17.59 5.53 9.26
C LYS A 14 -16.71 6.07 8.13
N LEU A 15 -15.59 5.41 7.86
CA LEU A 15 -14.58 5.86 6.91
C LEU A 15 -14.88 5.48 5.46
N PHE A 16 -15.48 4.31 5.24
CA PHE A 16 -15.64 3.71 3.91
C PHE A 16 -17.08 3.28 3.59
N GLY A 17 -18.02 3.40 4.53
CA GLY A 17 -19.40 2.94 4.35
C GLY A 17 -19.55 1.41 4.37
N VAL A 18 -18.49 0.67 4.74
CA VAL A 18 -18.42 -0.79 4.59
C VAL A 18 -18.64 -1.51 5.91
N GLU A 19 -19.43 -2.58 5.87
CA GLU A 19 -19.50 -3.57 6.94
C GLU A 19 -18.35 -4.58 6.83
N ILE A 20 -17.26 -4.35 7.56
CA ILE A 20 -16.04 -5.18 7.51
C ILE A 20 -16.29 -6.69 7.74
N ALA A 21 -17.35 -7.06 8.45
CA ALA A 21 -17.70 -8.46 8.70
C ALA A 21 -18.10 -9.23 7.43
N LYS A 22 -18.59 -8.53 6.40
CA LYS A 22 -18.98 -9.11 5.10
C LYS A 22 -17.76 -9.46 4.22
N TYR A 23 -16.59 -8.90 4.52
CA TYR A 23 -15.40 -8.99 3.68
C TYR A 23 -14.23 -9.60 4.45
N LYS A 24 -14.10 -10.93 4.40
CA LYS A 24 -13.07 -11.66 5.15
C LYS A 24 -11.65 -11.16 4.82
N SER A 25 -11.31 -11.04 3.53
CA SER A 25 -9.98 -10.59 3.11
C SER A 25 -9.67 -9.18 3.61
N PHE A 26 -10.64 -8.27 3.54
CA PHE A 26 -10.48 -6.93 4.08
C PHE A 26 -10.30 -6.94 5.60
N LYS A 27 -11.11 -7.72 6.32
CA LYS A 27 -10.98 -7.92 7.76
C LYS A 27 -9.59 -8.42 8.14
N ASP A 28 -9.07 -9.39 7.41
CA ASP A 28 -7.76 -10.00 7.63
C ASP A 28 -6.60 -9.02 7.35
N LEU A 29 -6.83 -7.92 6.63
CA LEU A 29 -5.86 -6.82 6.44
C LEU A 29 -5.95 -5.76 7.54
N ILE A 30 -7.17 -5.34 7.91
CA ILE A 30 -7.39 -4.25 8.85
C ILE A 30 -6.99 -4.61 10.28
N TYR A 31 -7.37 -5.80 10.75
CA TYR A 31 -7.13 -6.17 12.16
C TYR A 31 -5.64 -6.25 12.50
N PRO A 32 -4.79 -6.91 11.69
CA PRO A 32 -3.34 -6.89 11.91
C PRO A 32 -2.74 -5.48 11.82
N LEU A 33 -3.20 -4.65 10.88
CA LEU A 33 -2.72 -3.27 10.75
C LEU A 33 -2.94 -2.49 12.05
N VAL A 34 -4.13 -2.57 12.64
CA VAL A 34 -4.43 -1.89 13.92
C VAL A 34 -3.63 -2.49 15.06
N ARG A 35 -3.56 -3.82 15.14
CA ARG A 35 -2.87 -4.54 16.23
C ARG A 35 -1.35 -4.39 16.22
N SER A 36 -0.75 -4.06 15.07
CA SER A 36 0.69 -3.84 14.93
C SER A 36 1.23 -2.69 15.80
N GLY A 37 0.34 -1.84 16.35
CA GLY A 37 0.73 -0.62 17.06
C GLY A 37 0.99 0.56 16.13
N PHE A 38 0.95 0.36 14.81
CA PHE A 38 1.04 1.45 13.84
C PHE A 38 -0.11 2.44 13.98
N ILE A 39 -1.31 1.95 14.29
CA ILE A 39 -2.49 2.76 14.65
C ILE A 39 -2.64 2.73 16.17
N SER A 40 -2.60 3.90 16.82
CA SER A 40 -2.77 3.97 18.26
C SER A 40 -4.17 3.50 18.66
N HIS A 41 -4.22 2.58 19.63
CA HIS A 41 -5.43 1.94 20.08
C HIS A 41 -5.33 1.57 21.56
N TYR A 42 -6.48 1.35 22.20
CA TYR A 42 -6.58 0.83 23.55
C TYR A 42 -7.53 -0.37 23.60
N LYS A 43 -7.43 -1.14 24.68
CA LYS A 43 -8.21 -2.36 24.91
C LYS A 43 -9.13 -2.16 26.11
N GLU A 44 -10.38 -2.58 25.99
CA GLU A 44 -11.31 -2.67 27.12
C GLU A 44 -11.77 -4.13 27.29
N PRO A 45 -11.83 -4.64 28.52
CA PRO A 45 -12.29 -6.01 28.77
C PRO A 45 -13.77 -6.17 28.41
N ILE A 46 -14.10 -7.31 27.82
CA ILE A 46 -15.50 -7.71 27.64
C ILE A 46 -15.96 -8.36 28.94
N GLN A 47 -17.11 -7.91 29.47
CA GLN A 47 -17.66 -8.52 30.69
C GLN A 47 -17.84 -10.02 30.50
N ASN A 48 -17.39 -10.80 31.48
CA ASN A 48 -17.48 -12.26 31.51
C ASN A 48 -16.77 -12.96 30.33
N SER A 49 -15.68 -12.37 29.82
CA SER A 49 -14.83 -12.98 28.81
C SER A 49 -13.36 -12.59 29.00
N ASP A 50 -12.43 -13.52 28.71
CA ASP A 50 -11.00 -13.21 28.64
C ASP A 50 -10.63 -12.36 27.40
N LYS A 51 -11.62 -12.02 26.57
CA LYS A 51 -11.43 -11.23 25.35
C LYS A 51 -11.52 -9.74 25.63
N ASN A 52 -10.71 -8.98 24.91
CA ASN A 52 -10.74 -7.52 24.91
C ASN A 52 -11.35 -6.98 23.62
N THR A 53 -12.11 -5.90 23.74
CA THR A 53 -12.52 -5.07 22.62
C THR A 53 -11.43 -4.04 22.32
N ILE A 54 -11.09 -3.86 21.04
CA ILE A 54 -10.09 -2.87 20.59
C ILE A 54 -10.81 -1.61 20.12
N PHE A 55 -10.35 -0.47 20.63
CA PHE A 55 -10.81 0.86 20.26
C PHE A 55 -9.66 1.68 19.68
N ILE A 56 -9.90 2.27 18.51
CA ILE A 56 -8.98 3.21 17.85
C ILE A 56 -9.28 4.61 18.38
N THR A 57 -8.27 5.38 18.73
CA THR A 57 -8.48 6.76 19.18
C THR A 57 -8.90 7.65 18.00
N TYR A 58 -9.77 8.63 18.24
CA TYR A 58 -10.38 9.41 17.14
C TYR A 58 -9.37 10.20 16.31
N ASP A 59 -8.26 10.63 16.90
CA ASP A 59 -7.15 11.32 16.23
C ASP A 59 -6.40 10.42 15.23
N GLN A 60 -6.59 9.10 15.28
CA GLN A 60 -5.95 8.14 14.39
C GLN A 60 -6.80 7.78 13.17
N LEU A 61 -8.01 8.35 13.02
CA LEU A 61 -8.92 7.95 11.95
C LEU A 61 -8.40 8.31 10.55
N ASP A 62 -7.76 9.47 10.38
CA ASP A 62 -7.16 9.82 9.08
C ASP A 62 -5.92 8.97 8.80
N LYS A 63 -5.11 8.65 9.82
CA LYS A 63 -4.00 7.70 9.70
C LYS A 63 -4.49 6.32 9.25
N LEU A 64 -5.54 5.81 9.88
CA LEU A 64 -6.17 4.54 9.50
C LEU A 64 -6.67 4.59 8.06
N TYR A 65 -7.43 5.62 7.71
CA TYR A 65 -7.96 5.80 6.37
C TYR A 65 -6.85 5.75 5.31
N ASN A 66 -5.78 6.53 5.52
CA ASN A 66 -4.66 6.62 4.59
C ASN A 66 -3.89 5.30 4.49
N ALA A 67 -3.71 4.61 5.62
CA ALA A 67 -3.07 3.31 5.65
C ALA A 67 -3.88 2.25 4.87
N VAL A 68 -5.21 2.29 4.94
CA VAL A 68 -6.09 1.40 4.16
C VAL A 68 -5.97 1.67 2.67
N LEU A 69 -5.97 2.94 2.24
CA LEU A 69 -5.74 3.27 0.84
C LEU A 69 -4.35 2.80 0.37
N LEU A 70 -3.31 2.99 1.17
CA LEU A 70 -1.97 2.54 0.82
C LEU A 70 -1.86 1.00 0.79
N GLN A 71 -2.57 0.27 1.67
CA GLN A 71 -2.67 -1.20 1.60
C GLN A 71 -3.34 -1.70 0.33
N SER A 72 -4.16 -0.87 -0.33
CA SER A 72 -4.78 -1.25 -1.59
C SER A 72 -3.81 -1.15 -2.78
N ILE A 73 -2.61 -0.58 -2.57
CA ILE A 73 -1.54 -0.50 -3.56
C ILE A 73 -0.38 -1.41 -3.15
N PHE A 74 0.10 -1.23 -1.92
CA PHE A 74 1.28 -1.92 -1.39
C PHE A 74 0.88 -3.12 -0.54
N PRO A 75 1.37 -4.33 -0.87
CA PRO A 75 0.95 -5.55 -0.18
C PRO A 75 1.52 -5.67 1.24
N ASP A 76 2.63 -5.01 1.56
CA ASP A 76 3.34 -5.18 2.82
C ASP A 76 3.25 -3.95 3.75
N SER A 77 3.15 -4.20 5.06
CA SER A 77 3.01 -3.14 6.06
C SER A 77 4.29 -2.33 6.31
N LYS A 78 5.47 -2.87 5.95
CA LYS A 78 6.75 -2.16 6.15
C LYS A 78 6.83 -0.98 5.18
N THR A 79 6.50 -1.20 3.91
CA THR A 79 6.44 -0.15 2.89
C THR A 79 5.47 0.95 3.30
N ILE A 80 4.29 0.59 3.81
CA ILE A 80 3.29 1.56 4.27
C ILE A 80 3.86 2.40 5.41
N LYS A 81 4.47 1.77 6.42
CA LYS A 81 5.11 2.49 7.52
C LYS A 81 6.21 3.45 7.02
N SER A 82 7.07 2.98 6.11
CA SER A 82 8.11 3.80 5.49
C SER A 82 7.54 4.99 4.69
N ILE A 83 6.39 4.84 4.03
CA ILE A 83 5.70 5.94 3.33
C ILE A 83 5.22 7.02 4.31
N PHE A 84 4.81 6.64 5.54
CA PHE A 84 4.42 7.62 6.56
C PHE A 84 5.64 8.33 7.19
N GLU A 85 6.76 7.63 7.32
CA GLU A 85 7.91 8.08 8.12
C GLU A 85 9.03 8.75 7.28
N ASN A 86 9.20 8.33 6.03
CA ASN A 86 10.29 8.77 5.17
C ASN A 86 9.77 9.47 3.91
N LYS A 87 9.97 10.79 3.85
CA LYS A 87 9.53 11.63 2.72
C LYS A 87 10.14 11.23 1.39
N THR A 88 11.41 10.81 1.37
CA THR A 88 12.10 10.39 0.15
C THR A 88 11.49 9.09 -0.38
N VAL A 89 11.25 8.11 0.49
CA VAL A 89 10.55 6.87 0.13
C VAL A 89 9.14 7.18 -0.36
N ARG A 90 8.42 8.05 0.34
CA ARG A 90 7.07 8.46 -0.06
C ARG A 90 7.03 9.08 -1.45
N ALA A 91 7.89 10.06 -1.73
CA ALA A 91 7.96 10.73 -3.02
C ALA A 91 8.34 9.75 -4.14
N ASP A 92 9.26 8.83 -3.88
CA ASP A 92 9.63 7.78 -4.81
C ASP A 92 8.47 6.83 -5.13
N LYS A 93 7.73 6.37 -4.10
CA LYS A 93 6.56 5.51 -4.32
C LYS A 93 5.45 6.25 -5.07
N ALA A 94 5.26 7.54 -4.80
CA ALA A 94 4.29 8.36 -5.53
C ALA A 94 4.62 8.47 -7.03
N LYS A 95 5.89 8.69 -7.38
CA LYS A 95 6.35 8.71 -8.78
C LYS A 95 6.09 7.39 -9.50
N ALA A 96 6.33 6.25 -8.85
CA ALA A 96 6.07 4.94 -9.45
C ALA A 96 4.56 4.70 -9.65
N ILE A 97 3.74 5.10 -8.66
CA ILE A 97 2.28 5.05 -8.78
C ILE A 97 1.82 5.93 -9.95
N ARG A 98 2.37 7.14 -10.08
CA ARG A 98 2.08 8.07 -11.18
C ARG A 98 2.30 7.38 -12.52
N LEU A 99 3.48 6.83 -12.75
CA LEU A 99 3.81 6.14 -14.00
C LEU A 99 2.87 4.98 -14.32
N LEU A 100 2.47 4.22 -13.30
CA LEU A 100 1.58 3.07 -13.48
C LEU A 100 0.13 3.45 -13.71
N LEU A 101 -0.38 4.48 -13.04
CA LEU A 101 -1.81 4.77 -12.96
C LEU A 101 -2.25 5.97 -13.80
N GLN A 102 -1.31 6.79 -14.24
CA GLN A 102 -1.62 7.98 -15.04
C GLN A 102 -2.44 7.58 -16.29
N ASP A 103 -3.49 8.37 -16.53
CA ASP A 103 -4.45 8.23 -17.64
C ASP A 103 -5.26 6.92 -17.66
N ARG A 104 -5.08 6.02 -16.68
CA ARG A 104 -5.91 4.82 -16.56
C ARG A 104 -7.25 5.13 -15.89
N GLN A 105 -8.31 4.60 -16.49
CA GLN A 105 -9.67 4.60 -15.92
C GLN A 105 -9.97 3.32 -15.15
N SER A 106 -9.23 2.24 -15.43
CA SER A 106 -9.37 0.98 -14.71
C SER A 106 -8.11 0.13 -14.80
N ILE A 107 -7.98 -0.79 -13.84
CA ILE A 107 -6.97 -1.84 -13.83
C ILE A 107 -7.65 -3.14 -13.42
N ALA A 108 -7.63 -4.13 -14.30
CA ALA A 108 -8.18 -5.45 -14.00
C ALA A 108 -9.60 -5.43 -13.42
N GLY A 109 -10.46 -4.55 -13.94
CA GLY A 109 -11.83 -4.35 -13.45
C GLY A 109 -11.97 -3.44 -12.22
N ILE A 110 -10.87 -3.00 -11.60
CA ILE A 110 -10.87 -1.98 -10.56
C ILE A 110 -11.04 -0.61 -11.22
N GLY A 111 -12.17 0.06 -10.95
CA GLY A 111 -12.43 1.41 -11.43
C GLY A 111 -11.60 2.47 -10.70
N LEU A 112 -10.92 3.32 -11.46
CA LEU A 112 -10.12 4.44 -10.96
C LEU A 112 -10.83 5.76 -11.28
N LEU A 113 -10.74 6.71 -10.35
CA LEU A 113 -11.17 8.07 -10.53
C LEU A 113 -9.95 8.91 -10.92
N SER A 114 -9.70 9.15 -12.20
CA SER A 114 -8.41 9.74 -12.65
C SER A 114 -8.06 11.07 -12.00
N ALA A 115 -9.05 11.94 -11.74
CA ALA A 115 -8.82 13.19 -11.02
C ALA A 115 -8.42 12.97 -9.55
N GLU A 116 -8.92 11.91 -8.91
CA GLU A 116 -8.52 11.54 -7.55
C GLU A 116 -7.18 10.81 -7.52
N VAL A 117 -6.84 10.03 -8.55
CA VAL A 117 -5.50 9.45 -8.72
C VAL A 117 -4.46 10.55 -8.74
N GLU A 118 -4.66 11.59 -9.55
CA GLU A 118 -3.74 12.73 -9.59
C GLU A 118 -3.62 13.40 -8.21
N ARG A 119 -4.76 13.76 -7.60
CA ARG A 119 -4.75 14.40 -6.27
C ARG A 119 -4.09 13.52 -5.21
N PHE A 120 -4.31 12.20 -5.25
CA PHE A 120 -3.69 11.24 -4.35
C PHE A 120 -2.18 11.26 -4.49
N VAL A 121 -1.66 11.15 -5.72
CA VAL A 121 -0.23 11.16 -6.01
C VAL A 121 0.40 12.51 -5.64
N THR A 122 -0.20 13.64 -6.03
CA THR A 122 0.28 14.98 -5.65
C THR A 122 0.36 15.13 -4.13
N MET A 123 -0.63 14.60 -3.39
CA MET A 123 -0.64 14.69 -1.95
C MET A 123 0.44 13.81 -1.29
N LEU A 124 0.74 12.63 -1.86
CA LEU A 124 1.88 11.82 -1.44
C LEU A 124 3.22 12.53 -1.68
N GLU A 125 3.37 13.21 -2.83
CA GLU A 125 4.59 13.98 -3.16
C GLU A 125 4.78 15.21 -2.27
N SER A 126 3.68 15.74 -1.69
CA SER A 126 3.71 16.93 -0.83
C SER A 126 4.34 16.69 0.54
N ASP A 127 4.55 17.77 1.30
CA ASP A 127 5.00 17.72 2.70
C ASP A 127 3.89 17.39 3.72
N SER A 128 2.70 17.02 3.26
CA SER A 128 1.55 16.74 4.14
C SER A 128 1.83 15.64 5.16
N CYS A 129 1.34 15.85 6.39
CA CYS A 129 1.36 14.84 7.45
C CYS A 129 0.27 13.80 7.18
N LEU A 130 0.65 12.60 6.74
CA LEU A 130 -0.29 11.52 6.41
C LEU A 130 -1.05 10.99 7.63
N SER A 131 -0.61 11.28 8.85
CA SER A 131 -1.36 10.91 10.06
C SER A 131 -2.53 11.86 10.34
N GLN A 132 -2.55 13.06 9.73
CA GLN A 132 -3.47 14.14 10.07
C GLN A 132 -4.29 14.67 8.89
N LYS A 133 -3.82 14.47 7.66
CA LYS A 133 -4.52 14.91 6.46
C LYS A 133 -4.92 13.71 5.62
N ARG A 134 -6.22 13.59 5.36
CA ARG A 134 -6.79 12.51 4.57
C ARG A 134 -6.35 12.58 3.11
N LEU A 135 -5.88 11.45 2.59
CA LEU A 135 -5.57 11.26 1.18
C LEU A 135 -6.88 11.20 0.36
N PRO A 136 -6.89 11.75 -0.86
CA PRO A 136 -7.96 11.50 -1.83
C PRO A 136 -8.17 10.00 -2.07
N ASN A 137 -9.41 9.54 -2.26
CA ASN A 137 -9.65 8.14 -2.62
C ASN A 137 -9.56 7.98 -4.15
N PRO A 138 -8.56 7.26 -4.70
CA PRO A 138 -8.42 7.11 -6.14
C PRO A 138 -9.40 6.10 -6.76
N TYR A 139 -10.24 5.44 -5.96
CA TYR A 139 -11.07 4.32 -6.40
C TYR A 139 -12.57 4.64 -6.43
N VAL A 140 -13.27 4.02 -7.38
CA VAL A 140 -14.74 3.91 -7.34
C VAL A 140 -15.16 2.95 -6.21
N GLU A 141 -14.48 1.81 -6.11
CA GLU A 141 -14.62 0.83 -5.03
C GLU A 141 -13.22 0.32 -4.63
N LEU A 142 -12.99 0.12 -3.33
CA LEU A 142 -11.71 -0.34 -2.83
C LEU A 142 -11.37 -1.76 -3.35
N PRO A 143 -10.17 -2.00 -3.90
CA PRO A 143 -9.75 -3.32 -4.38
C PRO A 143 -9.92 -4.45 -3.35
N GLN A 144 -9.73 -4.11 -2.07
CA GLN A 144 -9.75 -5.05 -0.94
C GLN A 144 -11.15 -5.62 -0.64
N LEU A 145 -12.19 -5.00 -1.19
CA LEU A 145 -13.58 -5.44 -1.04
C LEU A 145 -13.97 -6.49 -2.09
N SER A 146 -13.10 -6.79 -3.04
CA SER A 146 -13.37 -7.81 -4.05
C SER A 146 -13.46 -9.22 -3.43
N PHE A 147 -14.37 -10.04 -3.97
CA PHE A 147 -14.49 -11.46 -3.59
C PHE A 147 -13.53 -12.37 -4.36
N THR A 148 -12.75 -11.82 -5.29
CA THR A 148 -11.85 -12.58 -6.18
C THR A 148 -10.53 -12.95 -5.51
N GLY A 149 -10.30 -12.51 -4.26
CA GLY A 149 -9.05 -12.73 -3.52
C GLY A 149 -7.95 -11.73 -3.87
N ILE A 150 -8.16 -10.87 -4.88
CA ILE A 150 -7.27 -9.75 -5.20
C ILE A 150 -7.48 -8.67 -4.14
N THR A 151 -6.44 -8.40 -3.35
CA THR A 151 -6.55 -7.45 -2.24
C THR A 151 -5.80 -6.14 -2.46
N ASN A 152 -5.02 -6.05 -3.53
CA ASN A 152 -4.33 -4.81 -3.91
C ASN A 152 -4.14 -4.71 -5.42
N LEU A 153 -3.87 -3.49 -5.86
CA LEU A 153 -3.75 -3.09 -7.25
C LEU A 153 -2.57 -3.76 -7.95
N MET A 154 -1.46 -4.01 -7.24
CA MET A 154 -0.31 -4.66 -7.85
C MET A 154 -0.58 -6.13 -8.16
N GLN A 155 -1.26 -6.85 -7.26
CA GLN A 155 -1.77 -8.20 -7.57
C GLN A 155 -2.69 -8.17 -8.79
N ALA A 156 -3.61 -7.20 -8.84
CA ALA A 156 -4.54 -7.05 -9.96
C ALA A 156 -3.81 -6.83 -11.29
N LEU A 157 -2.79 -5.97 -11.30
CA LEU A 157 -1.91 -5.74 -12.45
C LEU A 157 -1.17 -7.02 -12.85
N LEU A 158 -0.56 -7.71 -11.89
CA LEU A 158 0.27 -8.88 -12.18
C LEU A 158 -0.52 -10.09 -12.68
N VAL A 159 -1.79 -10.24 -12.29
CA VAL A 159 -2.71 -11.23 -12.88
C VAL A 159 -2.91 -10.99 -14.39
N GLN A 160 -2.79 -9.74 -14.84
CA GLN A 160 -2.87 -9.34 -16.25
C GLN A 160 -1.51 -8.98 -16.84
N SER A 161 -0.42 -9.46 -16.25
CA SER A 161 0.95 -9.15 -16.67
C SER A 161 1.21 -9.42 -18.16
N ALA A 162 0.57 -10.44 -18.74
CA ALA A 162 0.66 -10.73 -20.17
C ALA A 162 0.13 -9.60 -21.09
N ALA A 163 -0.77 -8.75 -20.58
CA ALA A 163 -1.31 -7.59 -21.29
C ALA A 163 -0.62 -6.27 -20.91
N LEU A 164 0.29 -6.31 -19.94
CA LEU A 164 1.04 -5.14 -19.50
C LEU A 164 2.25 -4.89 -20.40
N SER A 165 2.65 -3.63 -20.51
CA SER A 165 3.97 -3.33 -21.05
C SER A 165 5.05 -3.93 -20.14
N VAL A 166 6.24 -4.18 -20.69
CA VAL A 166 7.39 -4.65 -19.90
C VAL A 166 7.73 -3.65 -18.79
N THR A 167 7.60 -2.35 -19.07
CA THR A 167 7.76 -1.27 -18.09
C THR A 167 6.73 -1.34 -16.95
N ASP A 168 5.45 -1.52 -17.26
CA ASP A 168 4.41 -1.64 -16.24
C ASP A 168 4.63 -2.89 -15.38
N SER A 169 5.00 -4.00 -16.00
CA SER A 169 5.30 -5.25 -15.30
C SER A 169 6.49 -5.08 -14.35
N MET A 170 7.57 -4.44 -14.81
CA MET A 170 8.73 -4.11 -13.99
C MET A 170 8.31 -3.28 -12.76
N LEU A 171 7.59 -2.18 -12.97
CA LEU A 171 7.17 -1.30 -11.88
C LEU A 171 6.19 -1.99 -10.92
N ALA A 172 5.26 -2.81 -11.42
CA ALA A 172 4.33 -3.57 -10.59
C ALA A 172 5.07 -4.58 -9.69
N HIS A 173 6.07 -5.29 -10.22
CA HIS A 173 6.93 -6.16 -9.42
C HIS A 173 7.75 -5.37 -8.39
N TYR A 174 8.32 -4.22 -8.78
CA TYR A 174 9.06 -3.34 -7.87
C TYR A 174 8.20 -2.86 -6.69
N LEU A 175 6.98 -2.40 -6.95
CA LEU A 175 6.07 -1.94 -5.89
C LEU A 175 5.49 -3.07 -5.05
N SER A 176 5.47 -4.30 -5.58
CA SER A 176 5.11 -5.50 -4.81
C SER A 176 6.25 -6.02 -3.93
N GLY A 177 7.45 -5.43 -4.02
CA GLY A 177 8.64 -5.92 -3.32
C GLY A 177 9.31 -7.13 -3.97
N ASN A 178 8.91 -7.52 -5.18
CA ASN A 178 9.58 -8.58 -5.94
C ASN A 178 10.74 -7.99 -6.75
N LEU A 179 11.85 -7.73 -6.05
CA LEU A 179 13.01 -7.05 -6.61
C LEU A 179 13.70 -7.85 -7.71
N GLU A 180 13.85 -9.16 -7.53
CA GLU A 180 14.47 -10.06 -8.52
C GLU A 180 13.71 -10.01 -9.86
N LYS A 181 12.38 -10.20 -9.83
CA LYS A 181 11.59 -10.19 -11.05
C LYS A 181 11.56 -8.82 -11.72
N SER A 182 11.52 -7.76 -10.92
CA SER A 182 11.65 -6.39 -11.40
C SER A 182 13.00 -6.19 -12.12
N TRP A 183 14.09 -6.66 -11.53
CA TRP A 183 15.42 -6.54 -12.12
C TRP A 183 15.56 -7.32 -13.42
N GLU A 184 15.04 -8.55 -13.50
CA GLU A 184 15.02 -9.34 -14.75
C GLU A 184 14.33 -8.59 -15.88
N LEU A 185 13.15 -8.03 -15.60
CA LEU A 185 12.37 -7.26 -16.59
C LEU A 185 13.10 -5.97 -16.98
N SER A 186 13.77 -5.32 -16.02
CA SER A 186 14.49 -4.06 -16.27
C SER A 186 15.56 -4.16 -17.37
N LYS A 187 16.17 -5.35 -17.56
CA LYS A 187 17.20 -5.58 -18.57
C LYS A 187 16.69 -5.47 -20.00
N ASN A 188 15.41 -5.76 -20.20
CA ASN A 188 14.79 -5.83 -21.53
C ASN A 188 14.02 -4.55 -21.90
N ILE A 189 14.13 -3.49 -21.09
CA ILE A 189 13.45 -2.22 -21.32
C ILE A 189 14.41 -1.24 -22.00
N GLU A 190 14.07 -0.74 -23.17
CA GLU A 190 14.67 0.48 -23.70
C GLU A 190 13.99 1.69 -23.03
N PRO A 191 14.71 2.52 -22.25
CA PRO A 191 14.08 3.60 -21.50
C PRO A 191 13.72 4.75 -22.43
N ILE A 192 12.43 4.91 -22.68
CA ILE A 192 11.88 6.02 -23.48
C ILE A 192 11.85 7.31 -22.65
N LEU A 193 11.63 7.21 -21.34
CA LEU A 193 11.53 8.34 -20.43
C LEU A 193 12.69 8.33 -19.42
N PRO A 194 13.28 9.50 -19.07
CA PRO A 194 14.36 9.59 -18.08
C PRO A 194 14.02 8.93 -16.74
N ILE A 195 12.77 9.09 -16.29
CA ILE A 195 12.30 8.51 -15.03
C ILE A 195 12.30 6.96 -15.05
N ILE A 196 12.11 6.33 -16.21
CA ILE A 196 12.22 4.87 -16.35
C ILE A 196 13.68 4.44 -16.21
N GLN A 197 14.62 5.22 -16.77
CA GLN A 197 16.04 4.98 -16.60
C GLN A 197 16.46 5.10 -15.13
N ASP A 198 15.94 6.08 -14.39
CA ASP A 198 16.20 6.23 -12.95
C ASP A 198 15.74 4.99 -12.19
N TYR A 199 14.53 4.47 -12.47
CA TYR A 199 14.05 3.23 -11.85
C TYR A 199 14.90 2.02 -12.23
N LYS A 200 15.35 1.90 -13.48
CA LYS A 200 16.26 0.82 -13.89
C LYS A 200 17.56 0.84 -13.07
N MET A 201 18.20 2.01 -12.99
CA MET A 201 19.44 2.16 -12.21
C MET A 201 19.22 1.86 -10.73
N LYS A 202 18.09 2.31 -10.19
CA LYS A 202 17.72 2.08 -8.79
C LYS A 202 17.49 0.59 -8.50
N ILE A 203 16.72 -0.09 -9.33
CA ILE A 203 16.44 -1.54 -9.21
C ILE A 203 17.74 -2.33 -9.31
N ASP A 204 18.62 -2.00 -10.26
CA ASP A 204 19.92 -2.64 -10.41
C ASP A 204 20.81 -2.46 -9.18
N LYS A 205 20.84 -1.25 -8.62
CA LYS A 205 21.58 -0.96 -7.38
C LYS A 205 21.03 -1.76 -6.20
N GLU A 206 19.73 -1.68 -5.94
CA GLU A 206 19.09 -2.40 -4.81
C GLU A 206 19.29 -3.92 -4.94
N TYR A 207 19.21 -4.46 -6.16
CA TYR A 207 19.42 -5.89 -6.40
C TYR A 207 20.87 -6.32 -6.12
N LYS A 208 21.85 -5.52 -6.55
CA LYS A 208 23.28 -5.79 -6.26
C LYS A 208 23.59 -5.71 -4.78
N GLU A 209 23.05 -4.72 -4.08
CA GLU A 209 23.20 -4.58 -2.62
C GLU A 209 22.61 -5.79 -1.88
N ALA A 210 21.46 -6.31 -2.32
CA ALA A 210 20.87 -7.52 -1.75
C ALA A 210 21.77 -8.76 -1.98
N LEU A 211 22.30 -8.93 -3.20
CA LEU A 211 23.23 -10.03 -3.51
C LEU A 211 24.53 -9.94 -2.72
N GLU A 212 25.08 -8.74 -2.51
CA GLU A 212 26.28 -8.55 -1.70
C GLU A 212 26.03 -8.89 -0.23
N PHE A 213 24.87 -8.50 0.30
CA PHE A 213 24.48 -8.85 1.66
C PHE A 213 24.33 -10.36 1.86
N ASP A 214 23.69 -11.06 0.92
CA ASP A 214 23.55 -12.51 0.99
C ASP A 214 24.92 -13.22 0.96
N LYS A 215 25.84 -12.78 0.10
CA LYS A 215 27.22 -13.28 0.08
C LYS A 215 27.96 -13.06 1.40
N LEU A 216 27.82 -11.89 2.00
CA LEU A 216 28.42 -11.60 3.30
C LEU A 216 27.85 -12.50 4.41
N LEU A 217 26.57 -12.84 4.36
CA LEU A 217 25.98 -13.79 5.30
C LEU A 217 26.51 -15.21 5.09
N ASP A 218 26.64 -15.65 3.85
CA ASP A 218 27.20 -16.95 3.52
C ASP A 218 28.65 -17.07 4.02
N ASP A 219 29.48 -16.04 3.82
CA ASP A 219 30.87 -15.96 4.28
C ASP A 219 31.01 -15.93 5.83
N LEU A 220 29.99 -15.46 6.56
CA LEU A 220 30.00 -15.40 8.03
C LEU A 220 29.53 -16.69 8.70
N ILE A 221 28.80 -17.54 7.97
CA ILE A 221 28.18 -18.77 8.47
C ILE A 221 28.93 -20.02 7.97
N SER A 222 29.78 -19.88 6.95
CA SER A 222 30.73 -20.89 6.44
C SER A 222 31.98 -21.04 7.30
#